data_AF-A0A0B1TI12-F1
#
_entry.id   AF-A0A0B1TI12-F1
#
_cell.length_a   1.000
_cell.length_b   1.000
_cell.length_c   1.000
_cell.angle_alpha   90.00
_cell.angle_beta   90.00
_cell.angle_gamma   90.00
#
_symmetry.space_group_name_H-M   'P 1'
#
loop_
_entity.id
_entity.type
_entity.pdbx_description
1 polymer ?
#
loop_
_entity_poly.entity_id
_entity_poly.type
_entity_poly.pdbx_seq_one_letter_code
_entity_poly.pdbx_strand_id
1 'polypeptide(L)'
;MIDRSTEDVDGVAEGIDLLMKLGKPSEEVQALLLKSSEASLQNDLKQLQSNPADVLDLVDKGCESFIPNLTLLANLHERLFPRCSESLLKMLESQLTNFHEIVSGLFLASSDPKDCSIVVRALDRYFRKMSTCKQVIQGLDCSTSTISLIREVSKHEVLISRKYILEEMKIVMQEIRQSLMSTDIDLPALAAKLEQSFVFQVKVSDVVNFEEKHFFEC
;
A
#
# COMPACT_ATOMS: atom_id res chain seq x y z
N MET A 1 -21.70 -10.87 -17.28
CA MET A 1 -22.13 -9.58 -16.72
C MET A 1 -21.15 -8.56 -17.23
N ILE A 2 -21.46 -7.94 -18.37
CA ILE A 2 -20.60 -6.95 -19.01
C ILE A 2 -20.98 -5.60 -18.39
N ASP A 3 -20.11 -5.14 -17.50
CA ASP A 3 -19.49 -3.83 -17.59
C ASP A 3 -20.40 -2.58 -17.59
N ARG A 4 -20.94 -2.23 -16.41
CA ARG A 4 -21.54 -0.90 -16.17
C ARG A 4 -20.50 0.23 -16.23
N SER A 5 -19.21 -0.08 -16.14
CA SER A 5 -18.11 0.89 -16.19
C SER A 5 -17.79 1.34 -17.61
N THR A 6 -17.89 0.48 -18.62
CA THR A 6 -17.65 0.87 -20.02
C THR A 6 -18.76 1.71 -20.64
N GLU A 7 -20.02 1.52 -20.24
CA GLU A 7 -21.13 2.33 -20.76
C GLU A 7 -21.00 3.81 -20.35
N ASP A 8 -20.46 4.09 -19.17
CA ASP A 8 -20.24 5.47 -18.70
C ASP A 8 -19.05 6.13 -19.44
N VAL A 9 -18.01 5.35 -19.76
CA VAL A 9 -16.79 5.84 -20.42
C VAL A 9 -17.04 6.22 -21.87
N ASP A 10 -17.80 5.40 -22.61
CA ASP A 10 -18.13 5.71 -23.99
C ASP A 10 -19.14 6.85 -24.09
N GLY A 11 -20.07 6.96 -23.12
CA GLY A 11 -20.94 8.13 -23.00
C GLY A 11 -20.16 9.43 -22.72
N VAL A 12 -19.18 9.39 -21.82
CA VAL A 12 -18.29 10.53 -21.54
C VAL A 12 -17.46 10.89 -22.77
N ALA A 13 -16.92 9.90 -23.49
CA ALA A 13 -16.16 10.14 -24.71
C ALA A 13 -17.02 10.76 -25.83
N GLU A 14 -18.23 10.25 -26.03
CA GLU A 14 -19.17 10.81 -27.00
C GLU A 14 -19.56 12.26 -26.62
N GLY A 15 -19.79 12.52 -25.33
CA GLY A 15 -20.04 13.88 -24.83
C GLY A 15 -18.89 14.85 -25.11
N ILE A 16 -17.64 14.40 -24.91
CA ILE A 16 -16.44 15.19 -25.22
C ILE A 16 -16.31 15.43 -26.73
N ASP A 17 -16.54 14.41 -27.56
CA ASP A 17 -16.54 14.52 -29.01
C ASP A 17 -17.61 15.52 -29.50
N LEU A 18 -18.80 15.50 -28.90
CA LEU A 18 -19.86 16.46 -29.22
C LEU A 18 -19.47 17.89 -28.83
N LEU A 19 -18.85 18.09 -27.65
CA LEU A 19 -18.36 19.41 -27.23
C LEU A 19 -17.31 19.95 -28.19
N MET A 20 -16.38 19.11 -28.64
CA MET A 20 -15.39 19.48 -29.66
C MET A 20 -16.06 19.82 -31.00
N LYS A 21 -17.06 19.05 -31.43
CA LYS A 21 -17.85 19.33 -32.66
C LYS A 21 -18.65 20.63 -32.57
N LEU A 22 -19.08 21.03 -31.36
CA LEU A 22 -19.75 22.31 -31.10
C LEU A 22 -18.79 23.51 -31.09
N GLY A 23 -17.49 23.29 -31.37
CA GLY A 23 -16.49 24.35 -31.51
C GLY A 23 -15.82 24.75 -30.19
N LYS A 24 -15.96 23.97 -29.12
CA LYS A 24 -15.20 24.21 -27.89
C LYS A 24 -13.71 23.88 -28.11
N PRO A 25 -12.78 24.72 -27.59
CA PRO A 25 -11.35 24.44 -27.66
C PRO A 25 -11.02 23.12 -26.95
N SER A 26 -10.14 22.32 -27.56
CA SER A 26 -9.71 21.04 -27.01
C SER A 26 -9.09 21.20 -25.62
N GLU A 27 -8.38 22.31 -25.38
CA GLU A 27 -7.72 22.61 -24.12
C GLU A 27 -8.74 22.92 -22.99
N GLU A 28 -9.84 23.60 -23.33
CA GLU A 28 -10.92 23.92 -22.37
C GLU A 28 -11.66 22.65 -21.95
N VAL A 29 -11.99 21.78 -22.92
CA VAL A 29 -12.68 20.51 -22.66
C VAL A 29 -11.77 19.55 -21.88
N GLN A 30 -10.48 19.50 -22.22
CA GLN A 30 -9.50 18.72 -21.49
C GLN A 30 -9.39 19.19 -20.03
N ALA A 31 -9.27 20.50 -19.79
CA ALA A 31 -9.17 21.03 -18.43
C ALA A 31 -10.41 20.69 -17.59
N LEU A 32 -11.61 20.72 -18.19
CA LEU A 32 -12.85 20.31 -17.54
C LEU A 32 -12.85 18.80 -17.20
N LEU A 33 -12.41 17.94 -18.12
CA LEU A 33 -12.27 16.51 -17.87
C LEU A 33 -11.30 16.25 -16.72
N LEU A 34 -10.11 16.85 -16.75
CA LEU A 34 -9.10 16.68 -15.71
C LEU A 34 -9.61 17.13 -14.35
N LYS A 35 -10.28 18.30 -14.27
CA LYS A 35 -10.85 18.82 -13.02
C LYS A 35 -11.94 17.90 -12.45
N SER A 36 -12.83 17.40 -13.31
CA SER A 36 -13.89 16.47 -12.89
C SER A 36 -13.30 15.14 -12.41
N SER A 37 -12.31 14.63 -13.13
CA SER A 37 -11.67 13.35 -12.83
C SER A 37 -10.82 13.43 -11.56
N GLU A 38 -10.11 14.55 -11.36
CA GLU A 38 -9.39 14.82 -10.12
C GLU A 38 -10.34 14.84 -8.91
N ALA A 39 -11.50 15.50 -9.02
CA ALA A 39 -12.48 15.51 -7.94
C ALA A 39 -13.04 14.10 -7.64
N SER A 40 -13.22 13.27 -8.69
CA SER A 40 -13.61 11.87 -8.54
C SER A 40 -12.55 11.05 -7.81
N LEU A 41 -11.29 11.14 -8.25
CA LEU A 41 -10.16 10.43 -7.63
C LEU A 41 -9.95 10.86 -6.17
N GLN A 42 -10.07 12.16 -5.87
CA GLN A 42 -10.02 12.66 -4.50
C GLN A 42 -11.17 12.11 -3.63
N ASN A 43 -12.35 11.90 -4.21
CA ASN A 43 -13.46 11.27 -3.49
C ASN A 43 -13.17 9.79 -3.21
N ASP A 44 -12.61 9.06 -4.18
CA ASP A 44 -12.17 7.68 -3.98
C ASP A 44 -11.15 7.61 -2.83
N LEU A 45 -10.14 8.49 -2.83
CA LEU A 45 -9.15 8.56 -1.74
C LEU A 45 -9.78 8.84 -0.37
N LYS A 46 -10.77 9.74 -0.29
CA LYS A 46 -11.51 10.01 0.95
C LYS A 46 -12.30 8.79 1.43
N GLN A 47 -12.88 8.03 0.49
CA GLN A 47 -13.58 6.78 0.83
C GLN A 47 -12.61 5.71 1.32
N LEU A 48 -11.41 5.62 0.75
CA LEU A 48 -10.36 4.71 1.23
C LEU A 48 -9.92 5.05 2.67
N GLN A 49 -9.87 6.33 3.01
CA GLN A 49 -9.61 6.78 4.38
C GLN A 49 -10.78 6.54 5.34
N SER A 50 -11.97 6.22 4.84
CA SER A 50 -13.15 5.99 5.68
C SER A 50 -13.07 4.62 6.36
N ASN A 51 -12.36 4.60 7.48
CA ASN A 51 -12.28 3.50 8.43
C ASN A 51 -11.90 2.13 7.81
N PRO A 52 -10.71 2.01 7.20
CA PRO A 52 -10.19 0.70 6.77
C PRO A 52 -10.03 -0.22 7.99
N ALA A 53 -10.33 -1.51 7.82
CA ALA A 53 -10.19 -2.49 8.90
C ALA A 53 -8.72 -2.73 9.25
N ASP A 54 -7.87 -2.81 8.23
CA ASP A 54 -6.42 -2.94 8.33
C ASP A 54 -5.77 -2.43 7.02
N VAL A 55 -4.43 -2.50 6.95
CA VAL A 55 -3.67 -2.03 5.79
C VAL A 55 -3.90 -2.85 4.53
N LEU A 56 -4.21 -4.13 4.66
CA LEU A 56 -4.53 -4.99 3.52
C LEU A 56 -5.89 -4.62 2.93
N ASP A 57 -6.90 -4.36 3.77
CA ASP A 57 -8.21 -3.87 3.35
C ASP A 57 -8.12 -2.52 2.63
N LEU A 58 -7.28 -1.60 3.12
CA LEU A 58 -7.02 -0.33 2.44
C LEU A 58 -6.44 -0.54 1.03
N VAL A 59 -5.40 -1.36 0.92
CA VAL A 59 -4.74 -1.65 -0.37
C VAL A 59 -5.71 -2.36 -1.31
N ASP A 60 -6.49 -3.33 -0.82
CA ASP A 60 -7.49 -4.06 -1.60
C ASP A 60 -8.54 -3.11 -2.18
N LYS A 61 -9.15 -2.28 -1.33
CA LYS A 61 -10.13 -1.28 -1.79
C LYS A 61 -9.52 -0.30 -2.79
N GLY A 62 -8.30 0.18 -2.54
CA GLY A 62 -7.61 1.06 -3.49
C GLY A 62 -7.37 0.40 -4.84
N CYS A 63 -7.09 -0.90 -4.84
CA CYS A 63 -6.89 -1.71 -6.05
C CYS A 63 -8.19 -2.04 -6.79
N GLU A 64 -9.34 -1.96 -6.12
CA GLU A 64 -10.68 -2.20 -6.66
C GLU A 64 -11.35 -0.94 -7.21
N SER A 65 -11.07 0.24 -6.64
CA SER A 65 -11.69 1.51 -7.05
C SER A 65 -10.70 2.49 -7.66
N PHE A 66 -9.77 3.00 -6.85
CA PHE A 66 -8.89 4.11 -7.22
C PHE A 66 -7.97 3.77 -8.40
N ILE A 67 -7.29 2.62 -8.37
CA ILE A 67 -6.34 2.23 -9.42
C ILE A 67 -7.02 1.96 -10.77
N PRO A 68 -8.13 1.22 -10.84
CA PRO A 68 -8.91 1.10 -12.08
C PRO A 68 -9.37 2.44 -12.62
N ASN A 69 -9.91 3.34 -11.79
CA ASN A 69 -10.35 4.67 -12.21
C ASN A 69 -9.20 5.51 -12.77
N LEU A 70 -8.04 5.45 -12.12
CA LEU A 70 -6.82 6.11 -12.54
C LEU A 70 -6.35 5.62 -13.92
N THR A 71 -6.37 4.29 -14.11
CA THR A 71 -6.00 3.65 -15.38
C THR A 71 -6.98 3.97 -16.50
N LEU A 72 -8.27 3.96 -16.18
CA LEU A 72 -9.34 4.29 -17.11
C LEU A 72 -9.22 5.72 -17.62
N LEU A 73 -8.97 6.66 -16.71
CA LEU A 73 -8.75 8.06 -17.04
C LEU A 73 -7.54 8.25 -17.97
N ALA A 74 -6.44 7.54 -17.71
CA ALA A 74 -5.27 7.60 -18.57
C ALA A 74 -5.58 7.13 -20.00
N ASN A 75 -6.27 5.99 -20.14
CA ASN A 75 -6.68 5.46 -21.45
C ASN A 75 -7.67 6.39 -22.18
N LEU A 76 -8.67 6.92 -21.46
CA LEU A 76 -9.65 7.85 -22.01
C LEU A 76 -8.98 9.13 -22.52
N HIS A 77 -8.05 9.67 -21.73
CA HIS A 77 -7.31 10.87 -22.09
C HIS A 77 -6.38 10.63 -23.28
N GLU A 78 -5.65 9.51 -23.32
CA GLU A 78 -4.81 9.16 -24.48
C GLU A 78 -5.63 9.05 -25.77
N ARG A 79 -6.86 8.51 -25.69
CA ARG A 79 -7.79 8.42 -26.82
C ARG A 79 -8.27 9.79 -27.32
N LEU A 80 -8.57 10.72 -26.40
CA LEU A 80 -9.23 12.00 -26.74
C LEU A 80 -8.25 13.17 -26.91
N PHE A 81 -7.12 13.15 -26.20
CA PHE A 81 -6.17 14.26 -26.09
C PHE A 81 -4.69 13.81 -26.17
N PRO A 82 -4.28 13.08 -27.22
CA PRO A 82 -2.94 12.47 -27.30
C PRO A 82 -1.77 13.47 -27.30
N ARG A 83 -2.02 14.75 -27.55
CA ARG A 83 -0.99 15.81 -27.62
C ARG A 83 -0.77 16.54 -26.29
N CYS A 84 -1.55 16.23 -25.25
CA CYS A 84 -1.62 17.03 -24.04
C CYS A 84 -1.41 16.16 -22.78
N SER A 85 -0.45 15.23 -22.82
CA SER A 85 -0.20 14.24 -21.76
C SER A 85 0.43 14.81 -20.49
N GLU A 86 1.18 15.92 -20.56
CA GLU A 86 1.88 16.48 -19.40
C GLU A 86 0.94 16.90 -18.25
N SER A 87 -0.22 17.50 -18.58
CA SER A 87 -1.19 17.95 -17.57
C SER A 87 -1.87 16.77 -16.88
N LEU A 88 -2.14 15.71 -17.64
CA LEU A 88 -2.63 14.44 -17.09
C LEU A 88 -1.59 13.84 -16.15
N LEU A 89 -0.34 13.66 -16.62
CA LEU A 89 0.71 13.02 -15.83
C LEU A 89 0.93 13.72 -14.49
N LYS A 90 1.01 15.05 -14.48
CA LYS A 90 1.14 15.82 -13.23
C LYS A 90 -0.02 15.58 -12.25
N MET A 91 -1.25 15.53 -12.75
CA MET A 91 -2.42 15.26 -11.91
C MET A 91 -2.40 13.81 -11.40
N LEU A 92 -2.09 12.83 -12.26
CA LEU A 92 -1.97 11.42 -11.89
C LEU A 92 -0.87 11.18 -10.84
N GLU A 93 0.29 11.80 -11.01
CA GLU A 93 1.40 11.77 -10.05
C GLU A 93 0.99 12.35 -8.69
N SER A 94 0.27 13.47 -8.69
CA SER A 94 -0.26 14.06 -7.46
C SER A 94 -1.27 13.15 -6.77
N GLN A 95 -2.20 12.53 -7.50
CA GLN A 95 -3.16 11.61 -6.94
C GLN A 95 -2.51 10.33 -6.41
N LEU A 96 -1.50 9.80 -7.10
CA LEU A 96 -0.71 8.66 -6.62
C LEU A 96 0.10 9.00 -5.37
N THR A 97 0.63 10.22 -5.29
CA THR A 97 1.34 10.68 -4.09
C THR A 97 0.38 10.73 -2.91
N ASN A 98 -0.84 11.23 -3.09
CA ASN A 98 -1.85 11.21 -2.02
C ASN A 98 -2.24 9.77 -1.62
N PHE A 99 -2.46 8.88 -2.59
CA PHE A 99 -2.72 7.46 -2.31
C PHE A 99 -1.57 6.84 -1.51
N HIS A 100 -0.35 7.14 -1.92
CA HIS A 100 0.86 6.69 -1.25
C HIS A 100 0.91 7.15 0.20
N GLU A 101 0.72 8.44 0.47
CA GLU A 101 0.71 8.98 1.85
C GLU A 101 -0.33 8.31 2.74
N ILE A 102 -1.53 8.02 2.20
CA ILE A 102 -2.60 7.33 2.93
C ILE A 102 -2.15 5.91 3.31
N VAL A 103 -1.61 5.19 2.35
CA VAL A 103 -1.13 3.81 2.53
C VAL A 103 0.06 3.78 3.50
N SER A 104 1.07 4.64 3.31
CA SER A 104 2.23 4.79 4.21
C SER A 104 1.80 5.11 5.63
N GLY A 105 0.86 6.04 5.81
CA GLY A 105 0.37 6.42 7.14
C GLY A 105 -0.24 5.26 7.89
N LEU A 106 -0.96 4.36 7.20
CA LEU A 106 -1.56 3.19 7.83
C LEU A 106 -0.53 2.09 8.12
N PHE A 107 0.42 1.84 7.21
CA PHE A 107 1.55 0.92 7.45
C PHE A 107 2.41 1.33 8.64
N LEU A 108 2.65 2.63 8.82
CA LEU A 108 3.49 3.11 9.92
C LEU A 108 2.73 3.25 11.24
N ALA A 109 1.40 3.24 11.19
CA ALA A 109 0.54 3.19 12.37
C ALA A 109 0.42 1.78 12.95
N SER A 110 0.55 0.71 12.13
CA SER A 110 0.59 -0.65 12.66
C SER A 110 1.80 -0.83 13.57
N SER A 111 1.53 -1.35 14.77
CA SER A 111 2.52 -1.52 15.84
C SER A 111 2.46 -2.90 16.48
N ASP A 112 1.54 -3.77 16.05
CA ASP A 112 1.39 -5.13 16.59
C ASP A 112 2.23 -6.12 15.76
N PRO A 113 3.16 -6.87 16.37
CA PRO A 113 3.91 -7.92 15.70
C PRO A 113 3.05 -8.98 15.00
N LYS A 114 1.78 -9.16 15.41
CA LYS A 114 0.83 -10.08 14.77
C LYS A 114 0.41 -9.62 13.39
N ASP A 115 0.51 -8.32 13.12
CA ASP A 115 0.13 -7.73 11.85
C ASP A 115 1.24 -7.84 10.79
N CYS A 116 2.44 -8.32 11.15
CA CYS A 116 3.57 -8.42 10.23
C CYS A 116 3.21 -9.22 8.95
N SER A 117 2.49 -10.33 9.11
CA SER A 117 2.01 -11.13 7.97
C SER A 117 0.98 -10.39 7.08
N ILE A 118 0.18 -9.50 7.67
CA ILE A 118 -0.80 -8.66 6.96
C ILE A 118 -0.03 -7.56 6.20
N VAL A 119 0.96 -6.95 6.85
CA VAL A 119 1.83 -5.92 6.29
C VAL A 119 2.57 -6.44 5.06
N VAL A 120 3.23 -7.60 5.15
CA VAL A 120 3.96 -8.19 4.01
C VAL A 120 3.03 -8.49 2.83
N ARG A 121 1.85 -9.04 3.11
CA ARG A 121 0.84 -9.30 2.07
C ARG A 121 0.32 -8.02 1.42
N ALA A 122 0.09 -6.98 2.22
CA ALA A 122 -0.35 -5.68 1.72
C ALA A 122 0.74 -5.03 0.86
N LEU A 123 2.02 -5.13 1.26
CA LEU A 123 3.16 -4.65 0.48
C LEU A 123 3.27 -5.37 -0.87
N ASP A 124 3.20 -6.70 -0.90
CA ASP A 124 3.23 -7.49 -2.16
C ASP A 124 2.13 -7.03 -3.12
N ARG A 125 0.91 -6.88 -2.59
CA ARG A 125 -0.24 -6.48 -3.41
C ARG A 125 -0.12 -5.05 -3.92
N TYR A 126 0.32 -4.12 -3.06
CA TYR A 126 0.60 -2.74 -3.43
C TYR A 126 1.67 -2.68 -4.52
N PHE A 127 2.79 -3.37 -4.34
CA PHE A 127 3.91 -3.40 -5.30
C PHE A 127 3.49 -3.92 -6.68
N ARG A 128 2.79 -5.07 -6.73
CA ARG A 128 2.30 -5.63 -7.99
C ARG A 128 1.37 -4.67 -8.72
N LYS A 129 0.52 -3.96 -7.98
CA LYS A 129 -0.44 -3.01 -8.55
C LYS A 129 0.22 -1.74 -9.05
N MET A 130 1.16 -1.16 -8.30
CA MET A 130 1.97 -0.03 -8.77
C MET A 130 2.79 -0.39 -10.02
N SER A 131 3.34 -1.60 -10.05
CA SER A 131 4.06 -2.11 -11.23
C SER A 131 3.15 -2.20 -12.46
N THR A 132 1.90 -2.62 -12.26
CA THR A 132 0.89 -2.64 -13.33
C THR A 132 0.56 -1.22 -13.80
N CYS A 133 0.36 -0.26 -12.89
CA CYS A 133 0.11 1.15 -13.26
C CYS A 133 1.23 1.71 -14.14
N LYS A 134 2.48 1.45 -13.78
CA LYS A 134 3.66 1.87 -14.55
C LYS A 134 3.68 1.27 -15.95
N GLN A 135 3.20 0.03 -16.12
CA GLN A 135 3.14 -0.63 -17.43
C GLN A 135 2.01 -0.10 -18.30
N VAL A 136 0.86 0.22 -17.71
CA VAL A 136 -0.33 0.67 -18.46
C VAL A 136 -0.26 2.16 -18.80
N ILE A 137 0.30 2.99 -17.91
CA ILE A 137 0.32 4.45 -18.07
C ILE A 137 1.74 4.90 -18.42
N GLN A 138 1.95 5.17 -19.71
CA GLN A 138 3.25 5.60 -20.21
C GLN A 138 3.66 6.94 -19.60
N GLY A 139 4.88 7.01 -19.06
CA GLY A 139 5.44 8.23 -18.48
C GLY A 139 5.15 8.45 -16.99
N LEU A 140 4.34 7.59 -16.36
CA LEU A 140 4.05 7.69 -14.92
C LEU A 140 5.13 6.98 -14.09
N ASP A 141 5.96 7.73 -13.36
CA ASP A 141 6.96 7.14 -12.46
C ASP A 141 6.40 6.89 -11.06
N CYS A 142 5.97 5.65 -10.81
CA CYS A 142 5.57 5.19 -9.48
C CYS A 142 6.72 4.52 -8.71
N SER A 143 7.88 4.30 -9.34
CA SER A 143 8.88 3.36 -8.85
C SER A 143 9.64 3.91 -7.64
N THR A 144 10.03 5.18 -7.69
CA THR A 144 10.74 5.84 -6.60
C THR A 144 9.91 5.84 -5.31
N SER A 145 8.64 6.26 -5.38
CA SER A 145 7.74 6.27 -4.23
C SER A 145 7.49 4.85 -3.71
N THR A 146 7.21 3.89 -4.60
CA THR A 146 6.97 2.50 -4.21
C THR A 146 8.17 1.89 -3.47
N ILE A 147 9.39 2.08 -3.98
CA ILE A 147 10.62 1.60 -3.33
C ILE A 147 10.84 2.30 -1.98
N SER A 148 10.54 3.60 -1.90
CA SER A 148 10.65 4.37 -0.66
C SER A 148 9.75 3.79 0.44
N LEU A 149 8.47 3.55 0.13
CA LEU A 149 7.54 2.94 1.08
C LEU A 149 7.99 1.57 1.52
N ILE A 150 8.36 0.69 0.59
CA ILE A 150 8.83 -0.66 0.95
C ILE A 150 9.97 -0.55 1.96
N ARG A 151 10.96 0.31 1.70
CA ARG A 151 12.09 0.53 2.62
C ARG A 151 11.64 1.07 3.98
N GLU A 152 10.70 2.01 4.01
CA GLU A 152 10.21 2.61 5.26
C GLU A 152 9.43 1.60 6.10
N VAL A 153 8.53 0.83 5.49
CA VAL A 153 7.76 -0.22 6.17
C VAL A 153 8.67 -1.34 6.65
N SER A 154 9.57 -1.84 5.79
CA SER A 154 10.63 -2.80 6.15
C SER A 154 11.38 -2.39 7.41
N LYS A 155 11.90 -1.16 7.42
CA LYS A 155 12.64 -0.63 8.57
C LYS A 155 11.76 -0.53 9.82
N HIS A 156 10.51 -0.12 9.68
CA HIS A 156 9.54 -0.01 10.77
C HIS A 156 9.24 -1.38 11.38
N GLU A 157 8.97 -2.39 10.56
CA GLU A 157 8.71 -3.77 10.99
C GLU A 157 9.91 -4.39 11.73
N VAL A 158 11.13 -4.15 11.25
CA VAL A 158 12.36 -4.59 11.92
C VAL A 158 12.49 -3.95 13.31
N LEU A 159 12.16 -2.65 13.43
CA LEU A 159 12.21 -1.95 14.71
C LEU A 159 11.16 -2.45 15.70
N ILE A 160 9.92 -2.69 15.25
CA ILE A 160 8.84 -3.26 16.06
C ILE A 160 9.23 -4.65 16.53
N SER A 161 9.64 -5.52 15.61
CA SER A 161 10.04 -6.90 15.91
C SER A 161 11.16 -6.94 16.94
N ARG A 162 12.21 -6.14 16.74
CA ARG A 162 13.32 -6.03 17.69
C ARG A 162 12.86 -5.56 19.07
N LYS A 163 11.99 -4.56 19.14
CA LYS A 163 11.47 -4.06 20.42
C LYS A 163 10.68 -5.16 21.14
N TYR A 164 9.81 -5.85 20.41
CA TYR A 164 8.99 -6.93 20.95
C TYR A 164 9.84 -8.07 21.52
N ILE A 165 10.82 -8.57 20.76
CA ILE A 165 11.73 -9.63 21.19
C ILE A 165 12.48 -9.25 22.48
N LEU A 166 12.97 -8.00 22.57
CA LEU A 166 13.66 -7.52 23.75
C LEU A 166 12.75 -7.47 24.98
N GLU A 167 11.49 -7.09 24.80
CA GLU A 167 10.50 -6.99 25.88
C GLU A 167 10.07 -8.37 26.36
N GLU A 168 9.78 -9.30 25.45
CA GLU A 168 9.49 -10.71 25.76
C GLU A 168 10.66 -11.39 26.47
N MET A 169 11.89 -11.23 25.97
CA MET A 169 13.08 -11.78 26.63
C MET A 169 13.26 -11.21 28.04
N LYS A 170 12.94 -9.93 28.25
CA LYS A 170 12.99 -9.30 29.57
C LYS A 170 11.97 -9.92 30.53
N ILE A 171 10.74 -10.19 30.06
CA ILE A 171 9.69 -10.86 30.84
C ILE A 171 10.14 -12.27 31.23
N VAL A 172 10.58 -13.08 30.25
CA VAL A 172 11.06 -14.45 30.49
C VAL A 172 12.22 -14.47 31.50
N MET A 173 13.19 -13.55 31.36
CA MET A 173 14.28 -13.42 32.33
C MET A 173 13.80 -13.04 33.73
N GLN A 174 12.77 -12.19 33.85
CA GLN A 174 12.20 -11.82 35.15
C GLN A 174 11.46 -13.00 35.79
N GLU A 175 10.68 -13.75 35.02
CA GLU A 175 9.99 -14.96 35.49
C GLU A 175 10.97 -16.03 35.98
N ILE A 176 12.05 -16.26 35.22
CA ILE A 176 13.11 -17.19 35.63
C ILE A 176 13.78 -16.70 36.92
N ARG A 177 14.10 -15.40 37.03
CA ARG A 177 14.66 -14.84 38.27
C ARG A 177 13.73 -15.04 39.46
N GLN A 178 12.42 -14.81 39.30
CA GLN A 178 11.45 -15.05 40.37
C GLN A 178 11.37 -16.53 40.74
N SER A 179 11.35 -17.42 39.75
CA SER A 179 11.32 -18.86 39.97
C SER A 179 12.57 -19.37 40.69
N LEU A 180 13.74 -18.79 40.42
CA LEU A 180 15.00 -19.08 41.11
C LEU A 180 15.01 -18.61 42.58
N MET A 181 14.09 -17.73 43.00
CA MET A 181 13.95 -17.33 44.40
C MET A 181 12.97 -18.25 45.17
N SER A 182 12.34 -19.21 44.50
CA SER A 182 11.42 -20.17 45.12
C SER A 182 12.17 -21.32 45.80
N THR A 183 11.52 -22.02 46.72
CA THR A 183 12.15 -23.05 47.57
C THR A 183 12.26 -24.42 46.89
N ASP A 184 11.54 -24.63 45.78
CA ASP A 184 11.44 -25.89 45.06
C ASP A 184 11.74 -25.64 43.57
N ILE A 185 13.03 -25.69 43.21
CA ILE A 185 13.54 -25.22 41.91
C ILE A 185 13.90 -26.41 41.02
N ASP A 186 13.23 -26.51 39.88
CA ASP A 186 13.64 -27.39 38.77
C ASP A 186 14.51 -26.60 37.76
N LEU A 187 15.83 -26.62 37.97
CA LEU A 187 16.78 -25.94 37.09
C LEU A 187 16.74 -26.44 35.64
N PRO A 188 16.67 -27.75 35.35
CA PRO A 188 16.47 -28.27 34.00
C PRO A 188 15.23 -27.70 33.29
N ALA A 189 14.08 -27.63 33.99
CA ALA A 189 12.86 -27.07 33.41
C ALA A 189 12.98 -25.57 33.09
N LEU A 190 13.66 -24.80 33.96
CA LEU A 190 13.92 -23.38 33.71
C LEU A 190 14.88 -23.15 32.54
N ALA A 191 15.92 -23.98 32.40
CA ALA A 191 16.83 -23.93 31.27
C ALA A 191 16.11 -24.24 29.95
N ALA A 192 15.26 -25.28 29.94
CA ALA A 192 14.45 -25.63 28.78
C ALA A 192 13.45 -24.51 28.40
N LYS A 193 12.83 -23.85 29.39
CA LYS A 193 11.94 -22.70 29.13
C LYS A 193 12.68 -21.53 28.49
N LEU A 194 13.89 -21.22 28.96
CA LEU A 194 14.72 -20.16 28.38
C LEU A 194 15.14 -20.51 26.94
N GLU A 195 15.59 -21.74 26.72
CA GLU A 195 16.02 -22.21 25.40
C GLU A 195 14.86 -22.19 24.39
N GLN A 196 13.69 -22.70 24.77
CA GLN A 196 12.49 -22.66 23.92
C GLN A 196 12.06 -21.23 23.60
N SER A 197 12.07 -20.34 24.60
CA SER A 197 11.71 -18.94 24.39
C SER A 197 12.71 -18.25 23.47
N PHE A 198 14.01 -18.49 23.64
CA PHE A 198 15.05 -17.92 22.78
C PHE A 198 14.91 -18.41 21.33
N VAL A 199 14.78 -19.73 21.14
CA VAL A 199 14.59 -20.32 19.80
C VAL A 199 13.32 -19.81 19.14
N PHE A 200 12.23 -19.65 19.88
CA PHE A 200 10.98 -19.08 19.37
C PHE A 200 11.17 -17.65 18.87
N GLN A 201 11.78 -16.78 19.68
CA GLN A 201 12.01 -15.38 19.30
C GLN A 201 13.01 -15.21 18.13
N VAL A 202 14.04 -16.07 18.06
CA VAL A 202 14.97 -16.08 16.92
C VAL A 202 14.25 -16.50 15.64
N LYS A 203 13.41 -17.56 15.68
CA LYS A 203 12.61 -17.96 14.50
C LYS A 203 11.67 -16.87 14.03
N VAL A 204 11.02 -16.15 14.95
CA VAL A 204 10.16 -15.01 14.60
C VAL A 204 10.97 -13.91 13.91
N SER A 205 12.20 -13.64 14.36
CA SER A 205 13.11 -12.67 13.71
C SER A 205 13.55 -13.10 12.30
N ASP A 206 13.84 -14.39 12.12
CA ASP A 206 14.34 -14.92 10.85
C ASP A 206 13.24 -14.98 9.78
N VAL A 207 11.98 -15.19 10.15
CA VAL A 207 10.85 -15.12 9.20
C VAL A 207 10.70 -13.70 8.65
N VAL A 208 10.82 -12.68 9.49
CA VAL A 208 10.79 -11.26 9.07
C VAL A 208 11.95 -10.93 8.13
N ASN A 209 13.17 -11.42 8.44
CA ASN A 209 14.33 -11.23 7.57
C ASN A 209 14.27 -12.04 6.25
N PHE A 210 13.60 -13.20 6.24
CA PHE A 210 13.49 -14.06 5.07
C PHE A 210 12.45 -13.52 4.07
N GLU A 211 11.32 -13.00 4.55
CA GLU A 211 10.33 -12.33 3.71
C GLU A 211 10.86 -11.01 3.11
N GLU A 212 11.70 -10.26 3.82
CA GLU A 212 12.43 -9.11 3.26
C GLU A 212 13.37 -9.50 2.12
N LYS A 213 14.20 -10.55 2.27
CA LYS A 213 15.14 -10.97 1.22
C LYS A 213 14.43 -11.36 -0.07
N HIS A 214 13.29 -12.04 0.02
CA HIS A 214 12.51 -12.40 -1.15
C HIS A 214 11.87 -11.19 -1.86
N PHE A 215 11.60 -10.11 -1.12
CA PHE A 215 11.01 -8.88 -1.66
C PHE A 215 12.03 -8.01 -2.41
N PHE A 216 13.31 -8.08 -2.05
CA PHE A 216 14.39 -7.29 -2.68
C PHE A 216 15.11 -8.01 -3.83
N GLU A 217 14.84 -9.30 -4.07
CA GLU A 217 15.44 -10.10 -5.16
C GLU A 217 14.53 -10.23 -6.41
N CYS A 218 13.38 -9.54 -6.46
CA CYS A 218 12.49 -9.45 -7.63
C CYS A 218 12.41 -8.02 -8.17
#